data_AF-A0A2W5GG01-F1
#
_entry.id   AF-A0A2W5GG01-F1
#
_cell.length_a   1.000
_cell.length_b   1.000
_cell.length_c   1.000
_cell.angle_alpha   90.00
_cell.angle_beta   90.00
_cell.angle_gamma   90.00
#
_symmetry.space_group_name_H-M   'P 1'
#
loop_
_entity.id
_entity.type
_entity.pdbx_description
1 polymer ?
#
loop_
_entity_poly.entity_id
_entity_poly.type
_entity_poly.pdbx_seq_one_letter_code
_entity_poly.pdbx_strand_id
1 'polypeptide(L)'
;EEYHPQWYSINELPHLIIDHDQMVNMAKERLRYKAALHPLLFELLPSKFTIPQLQQLYEEVYNTSFDKGNFSKKILSTGLLVKLKEKDKLSSKKGAFYFKVDKKKYSAGFKSFLNFVHKPNLK
;
A
#
# COMPACT_ATOMS: atom_id res chain seq x y z
N GLU A 1 18.86 -5.70 29.19
CA GLU A 1 18.75 -6.69 28.09
C GLU A 1 18.75 -5.93 26.79
N GLU A 2 19.65 -6.27 25.88
CA GLU A 2 19.72 -5.67 24.55
C GLU A 2 19.02 -6.63 23.59
N TYR A 3 17.86 -6.24 23.08
CA TYR A 3 17.17 -7.03 22.07
C TYR A 3 17.92 -6.92 20.74
N HIS A 4 17.97 -8.00 19.96
CA HIS A 4 18.53 -8.02 18.60
C HIS A 4 17.43 -8.18 17.53
N PRO A 5 16.49 -7.22 17.40
CA PRO A 5 15.43 -7.31 16.41
C PRO A 5 16.02 -7.25 15.00
N GLN A 6 15.43 -8.03 14.10
CA GLN A 6 15.79 -8.06 12.68
C GLN A 6 14.53 -7.93 11.83
N TRP A 7 14.66 -7.28 10.68
CA TRP A 7 13.62 -7.26 9.66
C TRP A 7 13.74 -8.51 8.79
N TYR A 8 12.63 -9.24 8.66
CA TYR A 8 12.53 -10.39 7.77
C TYR A 8 11.54 -10.10 6.66
N SER A 9 11.85 -10.58 5.45
CA SER A 9 10.86 -10.65 4.38
C SER A 9 9.74 -11.60 4.80
N ILE A 10 8.48 -11.20 4.59
CA ILE A 10 7.33 -12.02 4.98
C ILE A 10 7.25 -13.35 4.21
N ASN A 11 7.95 -13.42 3.08
CA ASN A 11 8.03 -14.62 2.23
C ASN A 11 9.24 -15.50 2.57
N GLU A 12 10.12 -15.04 3.46
CA GLU A 12 11.36 -15.70 3.85
C GLU A 12 11.48 -15.76 5.39
N LEU A 13 10.35 -15.87 6.08
CA LEU A 13 10.32 -15.97 7.53
C LEU A 13 10.92 -17.32 7.97
N PRO A 14 11.79 -17.33 9.00
CA PRO A 14 12.13 -18.58 9.68
C PRO A 14 10.89 -19.13 10.39
N HIS A 15 10.91 -20.41 10.72
CA HIS A 15 9.85 -20.99 11.54
C HIS A 15 9.77 -20.25 12.89
N LEU A 16 8.57 -19.79 13.24
CA LEU A 16 8.35 -19.01 14.45
C LEU A 16 7.90 -19.93 15.58
N ILE A 17 8.23 -19.53 16.81
CA ILE A 17 7.91 -20.33 18.00
C ILE A 17 6.39 -20.43 18.23
N ILE A 18 5.96 -21.58 18.76
CA ILE A 18 4.57 -21.84 19.18
C ILE A 18 3.58 -21.70 18.01
N ASP A 19 2.71 -20.69 18.04
CA ASP A 19 1.64 -20.42 17.08
C ASP A 19 1.85 -19.09 16.36
N HIS A 20 3.05 -18.51 16.47
CA HIS A 20 3.36 -17.21 15.88
C HIS A 20 3.21 -17.20 14.34
N ASP A 21 3.46 -18.33 13.66
CA ASP A 21 3.17 -18.47 12.23
C ASP A 21 1.68 -18.23 11.93
N GLN A 22 0.78 -18.72 12.78
CA GLN A 22 -0.66 -18.51 12.66
C GLN A 22 -1.04 -17.05 12.95
N MET A 23 -0.45 -16.46 13.99
CA MET A 23 -0.67 -15.05 14.34
C MET A 23 -0.26 -14.10 13.20
N VAL A 24 0.90 -14.35 12.59
CA VAL A 24 1.40 -13.57 11.44
C VAL A 24 0.46 -13.70 10.25
N ASN A 25 0.03 -14.92 9.91
CA ASN A 25 -0.91 -15.13 8.81
C ASN A 25 -2.27 -14.46 9.06
N MET A 26 -2.82 -14.56 10.28
CA MET A 26 -4.05 -13.85 10.67
C MET A 26 -3.88 -12.33 10.56
N ALA A 27 -2.74 -11.78 10.99
CA ALA A 27 -2.45 -10.36 10.88
C ALA A 27 -2.37 -9.90 9.42
N LYS A 28 -1.73 -10.69 8.54
CA LYS A 28 -1.66 -10.43 7.08
C LYS A 28 -3.06 -10.37 6.47
N GLU A 29 -3.90 -11.36 6.74
CA GLU A 29 -5.27 -11.39 6.21
C GLU A 29 -6.11 -10.22 6.73
N ARG A 30 -5.97 -9.88 8.01
CA ARG A 30 -6.64 -8.71 8.60
C ARG A 30 -6.17 -7.40 7.99
N LEU A 31 -4.86 -7.27 7.72
CA LEU A 31 -4.29 -6.10 7.05
C LEU A 31 -4.86 -5.95 5.65
N ARG A 32 -4.86 -7.03 4.85
CA ARG A 32 -5.41 -7.05 3.49
C ARG A 32 -6.89 -6.68 3.48
N TYR A 33 -7.68 -7.28 4.36
CA TYR A 33 -9.11 -6.96 4.50
C TYR A 33 -9.33 -5.47 4.79
N LYS A 34 -8.60 -4.91 5.76
CA LYS A 34 -8.71 -3.47 6.09
C LYS A 34 -8.20 -2.59 4.95
N ALA A 35 -7.09 -2.95 4.31
CA ALA A 35 -6.54 -2.24 3.18
C ALA A 35 -7.43 -2.28 1.93
N ALA A 36 -8.33 -3.26 1.83
CA ALA A 36 -9.32 -3.32 0.76
C ALA A 36 -10.45 -2.31 0.96
N LEU A 37 -10.80 -2.05 2.21
CA LEU A 37 -11.90 -1.18 2.60
C LEU A 37 -11.46 0.24 2.91
N HIS A 38 -10.19 0.42 3.29
CA HIS A 38 -9.67 1.67 3.81
C HIS A 38 -8.35 2.05 3.14
N PRO A 39 -8.10 3.35 2.96
CA PRO A 39 -6.84 3.86 2.43
C PRO A 39 -5.70 3.76 3.48
N LEU A 40 -5.57 2.63 4.17
CA LEU A 40 -4.62 2.43 5.29
C LEU A 40 -3.17 2.34 4.79
N LEU A 41 -2.96 1.80 3.59
CA LEU A 41 -1.62 1.59 3.04
C LEU A 41 -0.84 2.89 2.81
N PHE A 42 -1.52 4.05 2.74
CA PHE A 42 -0.80 5.32 2.68
C PHE A 42 0.00 5.64 3.95
N GLU A 43 -0.35 5.05 5.10
CA GLU A 43 0.39 5.23 6.35
C GLU A 43 1.76 4.53 6.32
N LEU A 44 1.93 3.53 5.44
CA LEU A 44 3.20 2.82 5.25
C LEU A 44 4.13 3.55 4.28
N LEU A 45 3.68 4.63 3.64
CA LEU A 45 4.47 5.41 2.71
C LEU A 45 5.04 6.67 3.36
N PRO A 46 6.18 7.16 2.86
CA PRO A 46 6.71 8.45 3.27
C PRO A 46 5.71 9.58 2.98
N SER A 47 5.93 10.75 3.62
CA SER A 47 5.03 11.92 3.50
C SER A 47 4.79 12.41 2.06
N LYS A 48 5.67 12.05 1.12
CA LYS A 48 5.49 12.19 -0.33
C LYS A 48 5.95 10.91 -1.01
N PHE A 49 5.20 10.45 -2.00
CA PHE A 49 5.48 9.21 -2.73
C PHE A 49 5.10 9.35 -4.20
N THR A 50 5.57 8.44 -5.04
CA THR A 50 5.20 8.36 -6.45
C THR A 50 4.12 7.30 -6.66
N ILE A 51 3.36 7.38 -7.75
CA ILE A 51 2.38 6.34 -8.10
C ILE A 51 3.02 4.95 -8.26
N PRO A 52 4.20 4.79 -8.88
CA PRO A 52 4.89 3.49 -8.91
C PRO A 52 5.20 2.92 -7.52
N GLN A 53 5.65 3.74 -6.57
CA GLN A 53 5.91 3.29 -5.20
C GLN A 53 4.63 2.83 -4.50
N LEU A 54 3.53 3.56 -4.70
CA LEU A 54 2.22 3.16 -4.20
C LEU A 54 1.75 1.85 -4.84
N GLN A 55 1.92 1.70 -6.15
CA GLN A 55 1.58 0.45 -6.85
C GLN A 55 2.37 -0.72 -6.27
N GLN A 56 3.69 -0.59 -6.16
CA GLN A 56 4.55 -1.63 -5.60
C GLN A 56 4.09 -2.03 -4.20
N LEU A 57 3.75 -1.07 -3.33
CA LEU A 57 3.22 -1.39 -2.00
C LEU A 57 1.93 -2.24 -2.06
N TYR A 58 1.00 -1.93 -2.96
CA TYR A 58 -0.21 -2.75 -3.11
C TYR A 58 0.14 -4.14 -3.67
N GLU A 59 1.04 -4.22 -4.64
CA GLU A 59 1.47 -5.49 -5.22
C GLU A 59 2.10 -6.41 -4.17
N GLU A 60 2.97 -5.88 -3.31
CA GLU A 60 3.59 -6.61 -2.20
C GLU A 60 2.56 -7.05 -1.14
N VAL A 61 1.65 -6.16 -0.75
CA VAL A 61 0.62 -6.49 0.26
C VAL A 61 -0.32 -7.59 -0.24
N TYR A 62 -0.77 -7.51 -1.49
CA TYR A 62 -1.71 -8.46 -2.07
C TYR A 62 -1.04 -9.65 -2.77
N ASN A 63 0.29 -9.66 -2.87
CA ASN A 63 1.07 -10.64 -3.61
C ASN A 63 0.54 -10.87 -5.03
N THR A 64 0.25 -9.78 -5.74
CA THR A 64 -0.34 -9.79 -7.09
C THR A 64 0.16 -8.60 -7.89
N SER A 65 0.21 -8.71 -9.22
CA SER A 65 0.60 -7.60 -10.09
C SER A 65 -0.62 -6.83 -10.57
N PHE A 66 -0.53 -5.50 -10.58
CA PHE A 66 -1.55 -4.62 -11.11
C PHE A 66 -1.13 -4.05 -12.47
N ASP A 67 -2.08 -3.88 -13.39
CA ASP A 67 -1.79 -3.10 -14.59
C ASP A 67 -1.52 -1.64 -14.22
N LYS A 68 -0.34 -1.14 -14.61
CA LYS A 68 0.15 0.20 -14.26
C LYS A 68 -0.80 1.31 -14.72
N GLY A 69 -1.37 1.18 -15.92
CA GLY A 69 -2.26 2.18 -16.49
C GLY A 69 -3.57 2.27 -15.73
N ASN A 70 -4.21 1.12 -15.51
CA ASN A 70 -5.47 1.00 -14.79
C ASN A 70 -5.32 1.39 -13.32
N PHE A 71 -4.25 0.96 -12.66
CA PHE A 71 -3.95 1.36 -11.28
C PHE A 71 -3.84 2.88 -11.16
N SER A 72 -3.03 3.49 -12.02
CA SER A 72 -2.83 4.95 -12.03
C SER A 72 -4.13 5.71 -12.27
N LYS A 73 -4.94 5.28 -13.26
CA LYS A 73 -6.24 5.90 -13.55
C LYS A 73 -7.19 5.78 -12.34
N LYS A 74 -7.27 4.59 -11.74
CA LYS A 74 -8.19 4.29 -10.65
C LYS A 74 -7.81 5.01 -9.36
N ILE A 75 -6.52 5.11 -9.03
CA ILE A 75 -6.10 5.81 -7.81
C ILE A 75 -6.26 7.33 -7.93
N LEU A 76 -5.98 7.89 -9.11
CA LEU A 76 -6.16 9.32 -9.35
C LEU A 76 -7.65 9.70 -9.38
N SER A 77 -8.54 8.83 -9.86
CA SER A 77 -9.98 9.08 -9.86
C SER A 77 -10.59 9.13 -8.46
N THR A 78 -9.92 8.58 -7.43
CA THR A 78 -10.36 8.73 -6.03
C THR A 78 -10.33 10.18 -5.54
N GLY A 79 -9.54 11.05 -6.19
CA GLY A 79 -9.35 12.43 -5.77
C GLY A 79 -8.65 12.60 -4.42
N LEU A 80 -8.10 11.52 -3.84
CA LEU A 80 -7.40 11.50 -2.54
C LEU A 80 -5.96 12.00 -2.62
N LEU A 81 -5.41 12.17 -3.83
CA LEU A 81 -4.01 12.52 -4.04
C LEU A 81 -3.85 13.94 -4.59
N VAL A 82 -2.97 14.71 -3.96
CA VAL A 82 -2.53 16.03 -4.41
C VAL A 82 -1.20 15.88 -5.14
N LYS A 83 -1.18 16.22 -6.44
CA LYS A 83 0.04 16.21 -7.26
C LYS A 83 0.97 17.35 -6.85
N LEU A 84 2.25 17.05 -6.64
CA LEU A 84 3.29 18.04 -6.39
C LEU A 84 4.00 18.46 -7.68
N LYS A 85 4.67 19.62 -7.64
CA LYS A 85 5.54 20.09 -8.74
C LYS A 85 6.84 19.29 -8.82
N GLU A 86 7.30 18.78 -7.69
CA GLU A 86 8.51 17.97 -7.56
C GLU A 86 8.36 16.62 -8.27
N LYS A 87 9.47 16.14 -8.84
CA LYS A 87 9.58 14.79 -9.42
C LYS A 87 10.71 14.01 -8.75
N ASP A 88 10.47 12.74 -8.51
CA ASP A 88 11.53 11.77 -8.33
C ASP A 88 12.24 11.57 -9.66
N LYS A 89 13.55 11.84 -9.72
CA LYS A 89 14.40 11.60 -10.89
C LYS A 89 15.46 10.51 -10.63
N LEU A 90 15.48 9.94 -9.42
CA LEU A 90 16.45 8.90 -9.06
C LEU A 90 16.15 7.60 -9.82
N SER A 91 14.86 7.31 -9.99
CA SER A 91 14.38 6.08 -10.62
C SER A 91 14.32 6.12 -12.15
N SER A 92 14.36 7.30 -12.79
CA SER A 92 14.24 7.42 -14.25
C SER A 92 14.61 8.80 -14.81
N LYS A 93 15.14 8.83 -16.05
CA LYS A 93 15.39 10.07 -16.84
C LYS A 93 14.15 10.96 -16.99
N LYS A 94 12.95 10.39 -17.17
CA LYS A 94 11.70 11.18 -17.29
C LYS A 94 11.18 11.68 -15.93
N GLY A 95 11.55 10.98 -14.87
CA GLY A 95 11.08 11.16 -13.49
C GLY A 95 9.58 10.93 -13.30
N ALA A 96 9.19 10.65 -12.05
CA ALA A 96 7.80 10.49 -11.63
C ALA A 96 7.39 11.64 -10.71
N PHE A 97 6.20 12.20 -10.88
CA PHE A 97 5.72 13.24 -9.96
C PHE A 97 5.49 12.67 -8.57
N TYR A 98 5.85 13.44 -7.55
CA TYR A 98 5.44 13.16 -6.19
C TYR A 98 3.99 13.53 -5.97
N PHE A 99 3.35 12.80 -5.06
CA PHE A 99 1.99 13.02 -4.58
C PHE A 99 2.00 13.02 -3.05
N LYS A 100 0.99 13.69 -2.47
CA LYS A 100 0.65 13.59 -1.04
C LYS A 100 -0.82 13.25 -0.90
N VAL A 101 -1.17 12.59 0.19
CA VAL A 101 -2.58 12.38 0.56
C VAL A 101 -3.21 13.72 0.95
N ASP A 102 -4.37 14.01 0.39
CA ASP A 102 -5.24 15.09 0.85
C ASP A 102 -5.86 14.68 2.19
N LYS A 103 -5.27 15.13 3.30
CA LYS A 103 -5.71 14.77 4.65
C LYS A 103 -7.18 15.12 4.93
N LYS A 104 -7.71 16.19 4.32
CA LYS A 104 -9.11 16.61 4.53
C LYS A 104 -10.06 15.64 3.86
N LYS A 105 -9.74 15.21 2.63
CA LYS A 105 -10.52 14.19 1.93
C LYS A 105 -10.28 12.80 2.48
N TYR A 106 -9.11 12.53 3.05
CA TYR A 106 -8.81 11.28 3.71
C TYR A 106 -9.70 11.05 4.94
N SER A 107 -9.83 12.06 5.80
CA SER A 107 -10.69 11.98 7.00
C SER A 107 -12.18 11.98 6.66
N ALA A 108 -12.60 12.71 5.62
CA ALA A 108 -14.01 12.80 5.21
C ALA A 108 -14.46 11.69 4.24
N GLY A 109 -13.53 11.10 3.48
CA GLY A 109 -13.78 10.35 2.26
C GLY A 109 -13.71 8.82 2.39
N PHE A 110 -13.97 8.28 3.58
CA PHE A 110 -13.99 6.84 3.86
C PHE A 110 -14.82 6.04 2.82
N LYS A 111 -15.90 6.62 2.28
CA LYS A 111 -16.74 5.98 1.25
C LYS A 111 -16.12 5.94 -0.15
N SER A 112 -15.24 6.87 -0.53
CA SER A 112 -14.72 6.96 -1.90
C SER A 112 -13.68 5.88 -2.22
N PHE A 113 -13.04 5.30 -1.20
CA PHE A 113 -12.03 4.26 -1.36
C PHE A 113 -12.64 2.85 -1.54
N LEU A 114 -13.87 2.61 -1.07
CA LEU A 114 -14.55 1.30 -1.17
C LEU A 114 -14.69 0.77 -2.61
N ASN A 115 -14.64 1.66 -3.61
CA ASN A 115 -14.70 1.31 -5.03
C ASN A 115 -13.33 0.86 -5.61
N PHE A 116 -12.24 0.94 -4.83
CA PHE A 116 -10.88 0.68 -5.30
C PHE A 116 -10.52 -0.82 -5.35
N VAL A 117 -10.97 -1.65 -4.39
CA VAL A 117 -10.47 -3.05 -4.26
C VAL A 117 -11.50 -4.16 -4.58
N HIS A 118 -12.77 -3.83 -4.84
CA HIS A 118 -13.71 -4.82 -5.43
C HIS A 118 -13.18 -5.32 -6.79
N LYS A 119 -12.83 -6.58 -7.05
CA LYS A 119 -13.07 -7.88 -6.39
C LYS A 119 -11.76 -8.69 -6.24
N PRO A 120 -11.45 -9.29 -5.08
CA PRO A 120 -10.87 -10.63 -5.07
C PRO A 120 -12.03 -11.62 -5.13
N ASN A 121 -11.98 -12.59 -6.05
CA ASN A 121 -12.81 -13.78 -5.94
C ASN A 121 -12.40 -14.51 -4.66
N LEU A 122 -13.07 -14.22 -3.55
CA LEU A 122 -13.15 -15.11 -2.42
C LEU A 122 -14.06 -16.26 -2.88
N LYS A 123 -13.43 -17.31 -3.43
CA LYS A 123 -14.05 -18.63 -3.48
C LYS A 123 -14.05 -19.20 -2.08
#